data_AF-A0A3N7AWD2-F1
#
_entry.id   AF-A0A3N7AWD2-F1
#
_cell.length_a   1.000
_cell.length_b   1.000
_cell.length_c   1.000
_cell.angle_alpha   90.00
_cell.angle_beta   90.00
_cell.angle_gamma   90.00
#
_symmetry.space_group_name_H-M   'P 1'
#
loop_
_entity.id
_entity.type
_entity.pdbx_description
1 polymer ?
#
loop_
_entity_poly.entity_id
_entity_poly.type
_entity_poly.pdbx_seq_one_letter_code
_entity_poly.pdbx_strand_id
1 'polypeptide(L)'
;MEVLYDIRVRVSINSIEAGLLYKYLKMHPLEKRCITEGHFAYSFKDFQQKREFDLMLNLETIDCCVRALEDQDLNEPLENLLKQGLLEKIYQWADIIDREENAIEDFQSNYYAICLQKYGDEDTYFSFENYLKLRNITESHRIVNLEKPSRSILKWIRYFLNI
;
A
#
# COMPACT_ATOMS: atom_id res chain seq x y z
N MET A 1 10.52 -18.84 11.21
CA MET A 1 10.60 -17.36 11.21
C MET A 1 9.81 -16.90 10.01
N GLU A 2 8.69 -16.23 10.24
CA GLU A 2 7.81 -15.78 9.15
C GLU A 2 8.37 -14.52 8.48
N VAL A 3 8.05 -14.34 7.19
CA VAL A 3 8.42 -13.14 6.43
C VAL A 3 7.24 -12.18 6.43
N LEU A 4 7.43 -11.01 7.02
CA LEU A 4 6.45 -9.92 6.99
C LEU A 4 6.69 -9.07 5.73
N TYR A 5 5.62 -8.82 4.97
CA TYR A 5 5.64 -7.92 3.82
C TYR A 5 5.08 -6.55 4.21
N ASP A 6 5.76 -5.49 3.78
CA ASP A 6 5.38 -4.10 4.03
C ASP A 6 5.04 -3.46 2.69
N ILE A 7 3.75 -3.22 2.46
CA ILE A 7 3.24 -2.64 1.22
C ILE A 7 3.16 -1.12 1.37
N ARG A 8 3.83 -0.43 0.44
CA ARG A 8 3.86 1.04 0.39
C ARG A 8 3.62 1.55 -1.02
N VAL A 9 2.72 2.52 -1.15
CA VAL A 9 2.48 3.26 -2.39
C VAL A 9 3.25 4.58 -2.39
N ARG A 10 3.88 4.92 -3.51
CA ARG A 10 4.50 6.24 -3.73
C ARG A 10 3.54 7.10 -4.54
N VAL A 11 3.22 8.27 -4.01
CA VAL A 11 2.27 9.22 -4.63
C VAL A 11 2.85 10.64 -4.61
N SER A 12 2.39 11.50 -5.52
CA SER A 12 2.68 12.93 -5.52
C SER A 12 1.38 13.70 -5.30
N ILE A 13 1.39 14.68 -4.40
CA ILE A 13 0.29 15.62 -4.17
C ILE A 13 0.74 17.06 -4.45
N ASN A 14 -0.19 17.91 -4.88
CA ASN A 14 0.16 19.30 -5.16
C ASN A 14 0.29 20.14 -3.87
N SER A 15 0.80 21.37 -4.00
CA SER A 15 1.01 22.26 -2.83
C SER A 15 -0.26 22.66 -2.08
N ILE A 16 -1.43 22.67 -2.73
CA ILE A 16 -2.73 22.94 -2.08
C ILE A 16 -3.14 21.73 -1.23
N GLU A 17 -3.05 20.53 -1.81
CA GLU A 17 -3.33 19.25 -1.15
C GLU A 17 -2.41 19.01 0.05
N ALA A 18 -1.10 19.25 -0.11
CA ALA A 18 -0.13 19.14 0.97
C ALA A 18 -0.38 20.17 2.09
N GLY A 19 -0.79 21.40 1.72
CA GLY A 19 -1.11 22.45 2.68
C GLY A 19 -2.38 22.13 3.48
N LEU A 20 -3.38 21.58 2.80
CA LEU A 20 -4.62 21.10 3.40
C LEU A 20 -4.35 19.95 4.37
N LEU A 21 -3.69 18.88 3.92
CA LEU A 21 -3.35 17.72 4.74
C LEU A 21 -2.56 18.11 5.99
N TYR A 22 -1.56 18.99 5.83
CA TYR A 22 -0.76 19.50 6.95
C TYR A 22 -1.58 20.34 7.95
N LYS A 23 -2.53 21.15 7.47
CA LYS A 23 -3.44 21.93 8.33
C LYS A 23 -4.30 21.00 9.21
N TYR A 24 -4.95 20.02 8.60
CA TYR A 24 -5.83 19.07 9.29
C TYR A 24 -5.07 18.16 10.26
N LEU A 25 -3.94 17.58 9.84
CA LEU A 25 -3.06 16.79 10.72
C LEU A 25 -2.57 17.61 11.92
N LYS A 26 -2.17 18.88 11.72
CA LYS A 26 -1.69 19.75 12.80
C LYS A 26 -2.78 20.12 13.81
N MET A 27 -4.03 20.25 13.35
CA MET A 27 -5.19 20.51 14.21
C MET A 27 -5.68 19.24 14.95
N HIS A 28 -5.43 18.06 14.39
CA HIS A 28 -5.90 16.80 14.95
C HIS A 28 -5.20 16.45 16.29
N PRO A 29 -5.94 16.08 17.36
CA PRO A 29 -5.34 15.89 18.69
C PRO A 29 -4.35 14.72 18.76
N LEU A 30 -4.62 13.64 18.01
CA LEU A 30 -3.82 12.40 17.98
C LEU A 30 -2.80 12.43 16.83
N GLU A 31 -3.29 12.38 15.59
CA GLU A 31 -2.46 12.23 14.37
C GLU A 31 -1.51 13.40 14.00
N LYS A 32 -1.50 14.51 14.76
CA LYS A 32 -0.41 15.51 14.68
C LYS A 32 0.98 14.90 14.88
N ARG A 33 1.07 13.76 15.57
CA ARG A 33 2.32 12.98 15.75
C ARG A 33 2.97 12.58 14.43
N CYS A 34 2.18 12.30 13.39
CA CYS A 34 2.68 11.89 12.08
C CYS A 34 3.47 13.00 11.36
N ILE A 35 3.25 14.27 11.73
CA ILE A 35 4.12 15.37 11.31
C ILE A 35 5.48 15.29 12.03
N THR A 36 5.48 15.07 13.36
CA THR A 36 6.71 15.01 14.18
C THR A 36 7.53 13.74 13.94
N GLU A 37 6.90 12.64 13.54
CA GLU A 37 7.53 11.36 13.19
C GLU A 37 8.16 11.37 11.78
N GLY A 38 7.93 12.44 11.00
CA GLY A 38 8.55 12.63 9.70
C GLY A 38 7.68 12.28 8.49
N HIS A 39 6.56 11.57 8.67
CA HIS A 39 5.68 11.14 7.58
C HIS A 39 5.12 12.31 6.76
N PHE A 40 4.84 13.44 7.42
CA PHE A 40 4.31 14.66 6.79
C PHE A 40 5.09 15.92 7.21
N ALA A 41 6.40 15.79 7.41
CA ALA A 41 7.28 16.87 7.88
C ALA A 41 7.64 17.88 6.78
N TYR A 42 6.64 18.57 6.23
CA TYR A 42 6.86 19.69 5.32
C TYR A 42 7.34 20.93 6.07
N SER A 43 8.43 21.57 5.60
CA SER A 43 8.79 22.89 6.11
C SER A 43 8.00 23.98 5.39
N PHE A 44 7.77 25.12 6.06
CA PHE A 44 7.09 26.26 5.42
C PHE A 44 7.85 26.80 4.18
N LYS A 45 9.16 26.51 4.06
CA LYS A 45 9.98 26.84 2.89
C LYS A 45 9.68 25.93 1.70
N ASP A 46 9.29 24.67 1.93
CA ASP A 46 8.95 23.73 0.85
C ASP A 46 7.76 24.23 0.04
N PHE A 47 6.71 24.76 0.69
CA PHE A 47 5.53 25.32 0.02
C PHE A 47 5.82 26.54 -0.87
N GLN A 48 6.96 27.22 -0.67
CA GLN A 48 7.40 28.33 -1.53
C GLN A 48 8.26 27.86 -2.71
N GLN A 49 8.81 26.65 -2.66
CA GLN A 49 9.82 26.14 -3.61
C GLN A 49 9.33 24.95 -4.44
N LYS A 50 8.39 24.17 -3.91
CA LYS A 50 7.87 22.92 -4.51
C LYS A 50 6.42 23.09 -4.93
N ARG A 51 6.11 22.64 -6.15
CA ARG A 51 4.73 22.54 -6.67
C ARG A 51 4.06 21.20 -6.30
N GLU A 52 4.88 20.20 -6.07
CA GLU A 52 4.51 18.81 -5.83
C GLU A 52 5.31 18.25 -4.64
N PHE A 53 4.70 17.32 -3.92
CA PHE A 53 5.17 16.73 -2.69
C PHE A 53 5.05 15.21 -2.80
N ASP A 54 6.20 14.54 -2.93
CA ASP A 54 6.28 13.09 -2.94
C ASP A 54 6.02 12.52 -1.53
N LEU A 55 5.16 11.53 -1.45
CA LEU A 55 4.80 10.79 -0.25
C LEU A 55 5.02 9.29 -0.46
N MET A 56 5.33 8.61 0.63
CA MET A 56 5.39 7.15 0.69
C MET A 56 4.43 6.69 1.79
N LEU A 57 3.30 6.14 1.37
CA LEU A 57 2.18 5.80 2.23
C LEU A 57 2.09 4.29 2.42
N ASN A 58 1.95 3.85 3.67
CA ASN A 58 1.45 2.52 4.06
C ASN A 58 0.04 2.67 4.67
N LEU A 59 -0.64 1.56 4.98
CA LEU A 59 -1.98 1.56 5.54
C LEU A 59 -2.11 2.46 6.81
N GLU A 60 -1.15 2.39 7.73
CA GLU A 60 -1.12 3.24 8.95
C GLU A 60 -1.12 4.74 8.62
N THR A 61 -0.27 5.18 7.70
CA THR A 61 -0.22 6.60 7.29
C THR A 61 -1.46 7.03 6.49
N ILE A 62 -2.09 6.11 5.75
CA ILE A 62 -3.37 6.36 5.07
C ILE A 62 -4.48 6.58 6.11
N ASP A 63 -4.61 5.67 7.08
CA ASP A 63 -5.54 5.78 8.20
C ASP A 63 -5.40 7.13 8.94
N CYS A 64 -4.16 7.55 9.20
CA CYS A 64 -3.89 8.84 9.83
C CYS A 64 -4.34 10.03 8.96
N CYS A 65 -4.21 9.94 7.63
CA CYS A 65 -4.73 10.96 6.71
C CYS A 65 -6.26 10.99 6.71
N VAL A 66 -6.91 9.82 6.63
CA VAL A 66 -8.38 9.69 6.60
C VAL A 66 -8.96 10.28 7.88
N ARG A 67 -8.57 9.80 9.07
CA ARG A 67 -9.06 10.32 10.36
C ARG A 67 -8.85 11.82 10.50
N ALA A 68 -7.65 12.31 10.17
CA ALA A 68 -7.35 13.74 10.29
C ALA A 68 -8.23 14.62 9.41
N LEU A 69 -8.61 14.15 8.22
CA LEU A 69 -9.49 14.87 7.29
C LEU A 69 -10.97 14.68 7.63
N GLU A 70 -11.42 13.47 8.02
CA GLU A 70 -12.83 13.16 8.27
C GLU A 70 -13.34 13.70 9.61
N ASP A 71 -12.57 13.57 10.70
CA ASP A 71 -12.99 13.96 12.07
C ASP A 71 -13.19 15.47 12.27
N GLN A 72 -12.92 16.27 11.23
CA GLN A 72 -12.97 17.73 11.24
C GLN A 72 -13.69 18.24 9.99
N ASP A 73 -14.77 19.00 10.18
CA ASP A 73 -15.35 19.85 9.13
C ASP A 73 -15.08 21.32 9.45
N LEU A 74 -14.64 22.08 8.46
CA LEU A 74 -14.45 23.53 8.57
C LEU A 74 -15.64 24.25 7.94
N ASN A 75 -15.96 25.45 8.45
CA ASN A 75 -17.11 26.24 8.00
C ASN A 75 -16.88 26.93 6.63
N GLU A 76 -15.93 26.45 5.81
CA GLU A 76 -15.57 27.02 4.51
C GLU A 76 -15.93 26.05 3.36
N PRO A 77 -16.98 26.34 2.56
CA PRO A 77 -17.47 25.42 1.52
C PRO A 77 -16.43 25.04 0.46
N LEU A 78 -15.52 25.97 0.10
CA LEU A 78 -14.45 25.70 -0.86
C LEU A 78 -13.40 24.73 -0.29
N GLU A 79 -13.07 24.87 0.99
CA GLU A 79 -12.10 24.00 1.65
C GLU A 79 -12.66 22.58 1.80
N ASN A 80 -13.95 22.44 2.12
CA ASN A 80 -14.60 21.13 2.21
C ASN A 80 -14.64 20.40 0.86
N LEU A 81 -14.80 21.13 -0.26
CA LEU A 81 -14.72 20.55 -1.61
C LEU A 81 -13.30 20.07 -1.96
N LEU A 82 -12.27 20.81 -1.54
CA LEU A 82 -10.87 20.38 -1.69
C LEU A 82 -10.53 19.20 -0.78
N LYS A 83 -11.06 19.17 0.46
CA LYS A 83 -10.97 18.04 1.40
C LYS A 83 -11.57 16.77 0.78
N GLN A 84 -12.77 16.86 0.21
CA GLN A 84 -13.42 15.72 -0.43
C GLN A 84 -12.60 15.17 -1.61
N GLY A 85 -12.10 16.04 -2.49
CA GLY A 85 -11.25 15.62 -3.62
C GLY A 85 -9.91 15.01 -3.19
N LEU A 86 -9.38 15.38 -2.02
CA LEU A 86 -8.19 14.74 -1.43
C LEU A 86 -8.53 13.40 -0.78
N LEU A 87 -9.65 13.29 -0.06
CA LEU A 87 -10.14 12.02 0.52
C LEU A 87 -10.38 10.97 -0.57
N GLU A 88 -11.03 11.33 -1.68
CA GLU A 88 -11.25 10.42 -2.81
C GLU A 88 -9.94 9.84 -3.38
N LYS A 89 -8.85 10.63 -3.40
CA LYS A 89 -7.52 10.13 -3.78
C LYS A 89 -6.92 9.20 -2.74
N ILE A 90 -7.04 9.54 -1.45
CA ILE A 90 -6.53 8.71 -0.36
C ILE A 90 -7.24 7.33 -0.35
N TYR A 91 -8.55 7.28 -0.58
CA TYR A 91 -9.28 6.02 -0.72
C TYR A 91 -8.84 5.20 -1.94
N GLN A 92 -8.53 5.84 -3.07
CA GLN A 92 -7.95 5.14 -4.23
C GLN A 92 -6.56 4.56 -3.92
N TRP A 93 -5.78 5.21 -3.06
CA TRP A 93 -4.49 4.69 -2.62
C TRP A 93 -4.62 3.56 -1.59
N ALA A 94 -5.62 3.61 -0.72
CA ALA A 94 -5.97 2.53 0.20
C ALA A 94 -6.32 1.25 -0.58
N ASP A 95 -7.26 1.34 -1.52
CA ASP A 95 -7.69 0.25 -2.41
C ASP A 95 -6.52 -0.35 -3.24
N ILE A 96 -5.46 0.42 -3.52
CA ILE A 96 -4.23 -0.13 -4.14
C ILE A 96 -3.43 -0.98 -3.14
N ILE A 97 -3.30 -0.54 -1.87
CA ILE A 97 -2.62 -1.32 -0.83
C ILE A 97 -3.41 -2.59 -0.53
N ASP A 98 -4.71 -2.46 -0.26
CA ASP A 98 -5.62 -3.57 0.06
C ASP A 98 -5.55 -4.67 -1.01
N ARG A 99 -5.56 -4.30 -2.30
CA ARG A 99 -5.45 -5.27 -3.41
C ARG A 99 -4.13 -6.02 -3.46
N GLU A 100 -3.02 -5.36 -3.13
CA GLU A 100 -1.71 -6.03 -3.05
C GLU A 100 -1.62 -6.89 -1.79
N GLU A 101 -2.22 -6.50 -0.65
CA GLU A 101 -2.30 -7.32 0.57
C GLU A 101 -3.13 -8.59 0.33
N ASN A 102 -4.35 -8.47 -0.20
CA ASN A 102 -5.18 -9.61 -0.60
C ASN A 102 -4.45 -10.56 -1.58
N ALA A 103 -3.69 -10.01 -2.53
CA ALA A 103 -2.90 -10.83 -3.46
C ALA A 103 -1.77 -11.61 -2.76
N ILE A 104 -1.14 -11.04 -1.72
CA ILE A 104 -0.15 -11.75 -0.90
C ILE A 104 -0.82 -12.86 -0.08
N GLU A 105 -1.98 -12.59 0.51
CA GLU A 105 -2.77 -13.60 1.25
C GLU A 105 -3.21 -14.77 0.36
N ASP A 106 -3.60 -14.49 -0.89
CA ASP A 106 -3.87 -15.53 -1.90
C ASP A 106 -2.63 -16.39 -2.17
N PHE A 107 -1.46 -15.79 -2.38
CA PHE A 107 -0.22 -16.55 -2.59
C PHE A 107 0.18 -17.38 -1.35
N GLN A 108 -0.01 -16.83 -0.16
CA GLN A 108 0.26 -17.48 1.12
C GLN A 108 -0.67 -18.66 1.37
N SER A 109 -1.97 -18.48 1.12
CA SER A 109 -2.98 -19.54 1.22
C SER A 109 -2.71 -20.68 0.24
N ASN A 110 -2.38 -20.34 -1.01
CA ASN A 110 -1.98 -21.32 -2.03
C ASN A 110 -0.69 -22.07 -1.65
N TYR A 111 0.31 -21.39 -1.06
CA TYR A 111 1.54 -22.03 -0.58
C TYR A 111 1.25 -23.11 0.46
N TYR A 112 0.56 -22.74 1.55
CA TYR A 112 0.28 -23.68 2.64
C TYR A 112 -0.63 -24.83 2.21
N ALA A 113 -1.60 -24.59 1.32
CA ALA A 113 -2.41 -25.65 0.72
C ALA A 113 -1.57 -26.69 -0.06
N ILE A 114 -0.56 -26.25 -0.82
CA ILE A 114 0.32 -27.17 -1.56
C ILE A 114 1.27 -27.91 -0.59
N CYS A 115 1.81 -27.22 0.43
CA CYS A 115 2.67 -27.84 1.44
C CYS A 115 1.94 -28.97 2.18
N LEU A 116 0.74 -28.69 2.71
CA LEU A 116 -0.10 -29.66 3.42
C LEU A 116 -0.41 -30.90 2.56
N GLN A 117 -0.67 -30.72 1.26
CA GLN A 117 -0.97 -31.82 0.33
C GLN A 117 0.23 -32.71 -0.02
N LYS A 118 1.47 -32.18 0.03
CA LYS A 118 2.67 -32.86 -0.50
C LYS A 118 3.66 -33.32 0.57
N TYR A 119 3.82 -32.54 1.63
CA TYR A 119 4.87 -32.69 2.63
C TYR A 119 4.29 -32.90 4.04
N GLY A 120 2.99 -32.64 4.22
CA GLY A 120 2.33 -32.73 5.52
C GLY A 120 2.68 -31.54 6.40
N ASP A 121 2.89 -31.79 7.68
CA ASP A 121 3.13 -30.77 8.71
C ASP A 121 4.64 -30.50 8.91
N GLU A 122 5.36 -30.30 7.79
CA GLU A 122 6.77 -29.86 7.83
C GLU A 122 6.85 -28.37 8.17
N ASP A 123 7.76 -28.04 9.10
CA ASP A 123 8.01 -26.72 9.69
C ASP A 123 8.53 -25.70 8.63
N THR A 124 7.62 -25.27 7.76
CA THR A 124 7.88 -24.48 6.56
C THR A 124 7.02 -23.22 6.55
N TYR A 125 7.59 -22.10 6.10
CA TYR A 125 6.95 -20.79 6.15
C TYR A 125 6.81 -20.19 4.75
N PHE A 126 5.73 -19.43 4.56
CA PHE A 126 5.53 -18.68 3.33
C PHE A 126 6.64 -17.64 3.16
N SER A 127 7.33 -17.75 2.04
CA SER A 127 8.03 -16.65 1.39
C SER A 127 7.83 -16.81 -0.11
N PHE A 128 7.90 -15.72 -0.87
CA PHE A 128 7.81 -15.82 -2.32
C PHE A 128 8.89 -16.76 -2.87
N GLU A 129 10.13 -16.72 -2.35
CA GLU A 129 11.18 -17.65 -2.75
C GLU A 129 10.79 -19.12 -2.52
N ASN A 130 10.22 -19.45 -1.36
CA ASN A 130 9.76 -20.80 -1.04
C ASN A 130 8.60 -21.24 -1.93
N TYR A 131 7.60 -20.37 -2.14
CA TYR A 131 6.47 -20.63 -3.03
C TYR A 131 6.91 -20.89 -4.48
N LEU A 132 7.91 -20.15 -4.96
CA LEU A 132 8.45 -20.32 -6.30
C LEU A 132 9.27 -21.60 -6.46
N LYS A 133 10.08 -21.99 -5.47
CA LYS A 133 10.74 -23.30 -5.43
C LYS A 133 9.72 -24.44 -5.47
N LEU A 134 8.68 -24.36 -4.63
CA LEU A 134 7.58 -25.32 -4.56
C LEU A 134 6.84 -25.44 -5.91
N ARG A 135 6.58 -24.30 -6.56
CA ARG A 135 5.92 -24.23 -7.87
C ARG A 135 6.75 -24.87 -8.98
N ASN A 136 8.05 -24.59 -9.06
CA ASN A 136 8.95 -25.18 -10.06
C ASN A 136 9.04 -26.72 -9.93
N ILE A 137 9.04 -27.24 -8.70
CA ILE A 137 8.96 -28.70 -8.41
C ILE A 137 7.61 -29.29 -8.86
N THR A 138 6.55 -28.48 -8.90
CA THR A 138 5.20 -28.90 -9.29
C THR A 138 4.97 -28.84 -10.80
N GLU A 139 5.40 -27.77 -11.47
CA GLU A 139 5.28 -27.59 -12.93
C GLU A 139 6.17 -28.53 -13.74
N SER A 140 7.35 -28.90 -13.21
CA SER A 140 8.22 -29.94 -13.80
C SER A 140 7.56 -31.32 -13.90
N HIS A 141 6.41 -31.54 -13.25
CA HIS A 141 5.69 -32.81 -13.22
C HIS A 141 4.28 -32.74 -13.85
N ARG A 142 3.74 -31.57 -14.20
CA ARG A 142 2.47 -31.40 -14.94
C ARG A 142 2.43 -30.14 -15.81
N ILE A 143 1.99 -30.30 -17.06
CA ILE A 143 1.69 -29.21 -17.99
C ILE A 143 0.46 -28.44 -17.49
N VAL A 144 0.55 -27.10 -17.39
CA VAL A 144 -0.56 -26.23 -16.97
C VAL A 144 -0.90 -25.21 -18.05
N ASN A 145 -2.14 -25.23 -18.54
CA ASN A 145 -2.70 -24.14 -19.34
C ASN A 145 -3.04 -22.97 -18.41
N LEU A 146 -2.61 -21.76 -18.79
CA LEU A 146 -2.82 -20.52 -18.03
C LEU A 146 -3.83 -19.62 -18.73
N GLU A 147 -5.08 -19.60 -18.24
CA GLU A 147 -6.00 -18.49 -18.51
C GLU A 147 -5.67 -17.29 -17.60
N LYS A 148 -5.82 -16.06 -18.12
CA LYS A 148 -5.33 -14.82 -17.48
C LYS A 148 -6.40 -13.75 -17.29
N PRO A 149 -6.60 -13.31 -16.04
CA PRO A 149 -6.74 -11.91 -15.58
C PRO A 149 -5.34 -11.32 -15.24
N SER A 150 -5.12 -10.19 -14.54
CA SER A 150 -5.94 -9.02 -14.14
C SER A 150 -5.05 -7.76 -14.18
N ARG A 151 -3.86 -7.84 -13.54
CA ARG A 151 -2.65 -6.99 -13.64
C ARG A 151 -2.57 -5.65 -12.86
N SER A 152 -2.49 -5.74 -11.52
CA SER A 152 -1.17 -5.59 -10.83
C SER A 152 -0.68 -6.99 -10.40
N ILE A 153 0.25 -7.20 -9.46
CA ILE A 153 1.16 -8.40 -9.51
C ILE A 153 2.08 -8.31 -10.78
N LEU A 154 2.18 -7.10 -11.35
CA LEU A 154 2.54 -6.85 -12.75
C LEU A 154 4.01 -7.06 -13.09
N LYS A 155 4.89 -6.66 -12.17
CA LYS A 155 6.34 -6.88 -12.25
C LYS A 155 6.72 -8.28 -11.75
N TRP A 156 5.89 -8.89 -10.94
CA TRP A 156 6.18 -10.15 -10.24
C TRP A 156 6.49 -11.30 -11.23
N ILE A 157 5.88 -11.26 -12.41
CA ILE A 157 6.16 -12.20 -13.52
C ILE A 157 7.26 -11.70 -14.49
N ARG A 158 7.52 -10.39 -14.59
CA ARG A 158 8.59 -9.87 -15.46
C ARG A 158 9.97 -10.40 -15.04
N TYR A 159 10.21 -10.40 -13.73
CA TYR A 159 11.42 -10.97 -13.13
C TYR A 159 11.58 -12.47 -13.41
N PHE A 160 10.49 -13.25 -13.46
CA PHE A 160 10.52 -14.68 -13.82
C PHE A 160 10.95 -14.98 -15.26
N LEU A 161 10.99 -13.96 -16.12
CA LEU A 161 11.33 -14.08 -17.54
C LEU A 161 12.65 -13.36 -17.91
N ASN A 162 13.40 -12.82 -16.94
CA ASN A 162 14.54 -11.91 -17.18
C ASN A 162 14.18 -10.70 -18.08
N ILE A 163 13.10 -9.98 -17.74
CA ILE A 163 12.66 -8.72 -18.39
C ILE A 163 12.44 -7.63 -17.34
#